data_AF-A0AAW9A883-F1
#
_entry.id   AF-A0AAW9A883-F1
#
_cell.length_a   1.000
_cell.length_b   1.000
_cell.length_c   1.000
_cell.angle_alpha   90.00
_cell.angle_beta   90.00
_cell.angle_gamma   90.00
#
_symmetry.space_group_name_H-M   'P 1'
#
loop_
_entity.id
_entity.type
_entity.pdbx_description
1 polymer ?
#
loop_
_entity_poly.entity_id
_entity_poly.type
_entity_poly.pdbx_seq_one_letter_code
_entity_poly.pdbx_strand_id
1 'polypeptide(L)' 'MSSKMPILLILLVIGSVSLVLSLTLSLSEGLKMTLLIVAVLFNITSSVGLMIIGAKKTRESL' A
#
# COMPACT_ATOMS: atom_id res chain seq x y z
N MET A 1 -14.77 -10.40 -8.25
CA MET A 1 -13.91 -9.28 -7.78
C MET A 1 -12.89 -9.00 -8.86
N SER A 2 -12.59 -7.73 -9.17
CA SER A 2 -11.51 -7.40 -10.11
C SER A 2 -10.26 -8.17 -9.68
N SER A 3 -9.64 -8.96 -10.58
CA SER A 3 -8.54 -9.88 -10.23
C SER A 3 -7.35 -9.18 -9.55
N LYS A 4 -7.27 -7.85 -9.71
CA LYS A 4 -6.23 -6.99 -9.15
C LYS A 4 -6.52 -6.52 -7.72
N MET A 5 -7.77 -6.58 -7.25
CA MET A 5 -8.16 -6.03 -5.93
C MET A 5 -7.50 -6.77 -4.76
N PRO A 6 -7.45 -8.12 -4.72
CA PRO A 6 -6.75 -8.83 -3.65
C PRO A 6 -5.25 -8.50 -3.60
N ILE A 7 -4.62 -8.37 -4.77
CA ILE A 7 -3.19 -8.03 -4.88
C ILE A 7 -2.93 -6.62 -4.32
N LEU A 8 -3.77 -5.64 -4.67
CA LEU A 8 -3.63 -4.28 -4.15
C LEU A 8 -3.82 -4.22 -2.63
N LEU A 9 -4.74 -5.01 -2.07
CA LEU A 9 -4.92 -5.12 -0.62
C LEU A 9 -3.69 -5.74 0.06
N ILE A 10 -3.11 -6.80 -0.51
CA ILE A 10 -1.88 -7.40 0.00
C ILE A 10 -0.73 -6.39 -0.04
N LEU A 11 -0.58 -5.65 -1.14
CA LEU A 11 0.45 -4.60 -1.27
C LEU A 11 0.26 -3.51 -0.22
N LEU A 12 -0.98 -3.10 0.04
CA LEU A 12 -1.32 -2.11 1.06
C LEU A 12 -0.91 -2.59 2.46
N VAL A 13 -1.23 -3.85 2.79
CA VAL A 13 -0.85 -4.46 4.08
C VAL A 13 0.67 -4.52 4.22
N ILE A 14 1.39 -4.99 3.20
CA ILE A 14 2.86 -5.07 3.23
C ILE A 14 3.48 -3.67 3.38
N GLY A 15 2.97 -2.69 2.63
CA GLY A 15 3.42 -1.30 2.72
C GLY A 15 3.17 -0.70 4.10
N SER A 16 2.00 -0.93 4.67
CA SER A 16 1.63 -0.45 6.01
C SER A 16 2.47 -1.09 7.12
N VAL A 17 2.68 -2.41 7.07
CA VAL A 17 3.55 -3.11 8.01
C VAL A 17 4.99 -2.63 7.89
N SER A 18 5.50 -2.47 6.67
CA SER A 18 6.86 -1.93 6.43
C SER A 18 7.02 -0.51 7.01
N LEU A 19 6.00 0.33 6.89
CA LEU A 19 5.98 1.66 7.47
C LEU A 19 6.06 1.59 9.00
N VAL A 20 5.19 0.79 9.62
CA VAL A 20 5.16 0.62 11.08
C VAL A 20 6.50 0.10 11.58
N LEU A 21 7.07 -0.93 10.93
CA LEU A 21 8.37 -1.48 11.31
C LEU A 21 9.49 -0.44 11.20
N SER A 22 9.51 0.37 10.12
CA SER A 22 10.53 1.41 9.95
C SER A 22 10.44 2.54 10.98
N LEU A 23 9.23 2.85 11.46
CA LEU A 23 9.00 3.89 12.45
C LEU A 23 9.18 3.42 13.90
N THR A 24 9.02 2.11 14.16
CA THR A 24 9.02 1.55 15.52
C THR A 24 10.32 0.83 15.89
N LEU A 25 11.00 0.22 14.93
CA LEU A 25 12.25 -0.51 15.18
C LEU A 25 13.46 0.40 15.05
N SER A 26 14.44 0.20 15.93
CA SER A 26 15.77 0.82 15.83
C SER A 26 16.59 0.09 14.77
N LEU A 27 16.37 0.44 13.49
CA LEU A 27 17.10 -0.11 12.35
C LEU A 27 18.30 0.78 11.98
N SER A 28 19.25 0.21 11.24
CA SER A 28 20.30 1.02 10.62
C SER A 28 19.71 2.00 9.60
N GLU A 29 20.32 3.18 9.47
CA GLU A 29 19.77 4.28 8.67
C GLU A 29 19.47 3.86 7.22
N GLY A 30 20.37 3.09 6.59
CA GLY A 30 20.18 2.60 5.23
C GLY A 30 18.98 1.66 5.10
N LEU A 31 18.77 0.76 6.07
CA LEU A 31 17.66 -0.19 6.05
C LEU A 31 16.32 0.52 6.34
N LYS A 32 16.33 1.46 7.29
CA LYS A 32 15.18 2.30 7.62
C LYS A 32 14.70 3.10 6.41
N MET A 33 15.63 3.75 5.70
CA MET A 33 15.33 4.52 4.49
C MET A 33 14.81 3.63 3.37
N THR A 34 15.40 2.45 3.18
CA THR A 34 14.92 1.48 2.18
C THR A 34 13.49 1.02 2.48
N LEU A 35 13.19 0.69 3.74
CA LEU A 35 11.84 0.33 4.18
C LEU A 35 10.86 1.48 4.01
N LEU A 36 11.26 2.72 4.30
CA LEU A 36 10.41 3.90 4.07
C LEU A 36 10.08 4.07 2.60
N ILE A 37 11.06 3.95 1.71
CA ILE A 37 10.84 4.08 0.26
C ILE A 37 9.87 2.99 -0.22
N VAL A 38 10.10 1.73 0.16
CA VAL A 38 9.21 0.61 -0.21
C VAL A 38 7.81 0.82 0.36
N ALA A 39 7.70 1.23 1.62
CA ALA A 39 6.43 1.50 2.28
C ALA A 39 5.65 2.60 1.56
N VAL A 40 6.29 3.71 1.20
CA VAL A 40 5.65 4.82 0.47
C VAL A 40 5.16 4.35 -0.89
N LEU A 41 6.02 3.68 -1.68
CA LEU A 41 5.65 3.20 -3.01
C LEU A 41 4.47 2.22 -2.97
N PHE A 42 4.49 1.26 -2.04
CA PHE A 42 3.43 0.27 -1.93
C PHE A 42 2.12 0.88 -1.43
N ASN A 43 2.15 1.75 -0.42
CA ASN A 43 0.95 2.40 0.10
C ASN A 43 0.29 3.33 -0.93
N ILE A 44 1.07 4.16 -1.63
CA ILE A 44 0.52 5.08 -2.64
C ILE A 44 -0.09 4.28 -3.80
N THR A 45 0.68 3.34 -4.36
CA THR A 45 0.23 2.56 -5.53
C THR A 45 -1.03 1.76 -5.22
N SER A 46 -1.08 1.10 -4.07
CA SER A 46 -2.25 0.32 -3.65
C SER A 46 -3.46 1.20 -3.33
N SER A 47 -3.26 2.30 -2.58
CA SER A 47 -4.36 3.22 -2.21
C SER A 47 -5.00 3.85 -3.44
N VAL A 48 -4.19 4.36 -4.38
CA VAL A 48 -4.68 4.94 -5.63
C VAL A 48 -5.40 3.88 -6.48
N GLY A 49 -4.83 2.69 -6.60
CA GLY A 49 -5.45 1.59 -7.34
C GLY A 49 -6.81 1.17 -6.75
N LEU A 50 -6.89 1.04 -5.43
CA LEU A 50 -8.14 0.71 -4.73
C LEU A 50 -9.17 1.82 -4.84
N MET A 51 -8.76 3.10 -4.75
CA MET A 51 -9.64 4.25 -4.93
C MET A 51 -10.26 4.26 -6.33
N ILE A 52 -9.46 4.03 -7.38
CA ILE A 52 -9.96 3.98 -8.77
C ILE A 52 -10.97 2.83 -8.95
N ILE A 53 -10.65 1.64 -8.44
CA ILE A 53 -11.56 0.48 -8.50
C ILE A 53 -12.85 0.77 -7.74
N GLY A 54 -12.75 1.36 -6.55
CA GLY A 54 -13.89 1.75 -5.72
C GLY A 54 -14.78 2.77 -6.43
N ALA A 55 -14.19 3.86 -6.95
CA ALA A 55 -14.90 4.90 -7.67
C ALA A 55 -15.61 4.35 -8.92
N LYS A 56 -14.96 3.46 -9.67
CA LYS A 56 -15.57 2.81 -10.84
C LYS A 56 -16.77 1.95 -10.43
N LYS A 57 -16.61 1.14 -9.37
CA LYS A 57 -17.69 0.28 -8.86
C LYS A 57 -18.88 1.07 -8.33
N THR A 58 -18.65 2.21 -7.66
CA THR A 58 -19.71 3.12 -7.21
C THR A 58 -20.46 3.73 -8.38
N ARG A 59 -19.76 4.13 -9.46
CA ARG A 59 -20.40 4.66 -10.67
C ARG A 59 -21.23 3.62 -11.43
N GLU A 60 -20.78 2.37 -11.49
CA GLU A 60 -21.54 1.28 -12.13
C GLU A 60 -22.80 0.87 -11.33
N SER A 61 -22.92 1.31 -10.07
CA SER A 61 -24.03 1.00 -9.17
C SER A 61 -25.08 2.11 -9.08
N LEU A 62 -24.87 3.25 -9.76
CA LEU A 62 -25.78 4.39 -9.83
C LEU A 62 -26.51 4.40 -11.18
#